data_AF-A0A6D2W5Q2-F1
#
_entry.id   AF-A0A6D2W5Q2-F1
#
_cell.length_a   1.000
_cell.length_b   1.000
_cell.length_c   1.000
_cell.angle_alpha   90.00
_cell.angle_beta   90.00
_cell.angle_gamma   90.00
#
_symmetry.space_group_name_H-M   'P 1'
#
loop_
_entity.id
_entity.type
_entity.pdbx_description
1 polymer ?
#
loop_
_entity_poly.entity_id
_entity_poly.type
_entity_poly.pdbx_seq_one_letter_code
_entity_poly.pdbx_strand_id
1 'polypeptide(L)'
;MEKTCIDALPLTMNSSEKQETVCIFGTGDFGRSLGLKMLQCGYSVVFGSRNPQKTTLLPSGAEVLSYSEAAKKSDIIIIAIHREHYDFLTELTEVLNGKILVDISNNLKINQYPESNAEYLAHLVPGAHVVKAFNTISAWALQSGALDASRQVFVCGNDSKAKQRVMDIVRNLGLTPMDQGSLMAAKEIEKYPLQLFPMWRFPFYLSAVLCVFLFFYCVIRDVIYPYVYEKKDNTFRMAISIPNRIFPITALTLLALVYLPGVIAAILQLYRGTKYRRFPDWLDHWMLCRKQLGLVALGFAFLHVLYTLVIPIRYYVRWRLGNLTATQAILKKENPFSTSSAWLSDSYVALGILGFFLFVLLGITSLPSVSNAVNWREFRFVQSKLGYLTLILCTAHTLVYGGKRFLSPSNLRWYLPAAYVLGLIIPCTVLVIKFVLIMPCVDNTLTRIRQGWERNSKH
;
A
#
# COMPACT_ATOMS: atom_id res chain seq x y z
N MET A 1 12.11 -28.76 34.60
CA MET A 1 12.78 -28.76 33.28
C MET A 1 11.65 -28.50 32.30
N GLU A 2 11.49 -27.33 31.69
CA GLU A 2 12.43 -26.54 30.90
C GLU A 2 12.13 -25.04 31.09
N LYS A 3 13.17 -24.24 31.35
CA LYS A 3 13.09 -22.78 31.36
C LYS A 3 13.20 -22.29 29.92
N THR A 4 12.15 -21.72 29.37
CA THR A 4 12.24 -20.89 28.16
C THR A 4 13.01 -19.61 28.49
N CYS A 5 14.24 -19.54 27.96
CA CYS A 5 15.12 -18.40 28.01
C CYS A 5 14.49 -17.26 27.21
N ILE A 6 14.01 -16.22 27.90
CA ILE A 6 13.70 -14.94 27.28
C ILE A 6 15.05 -14.28 27.02
N ASP A 7 15.40 -14.13 25.75
CA ASP A 7 16.57 -13.35 25.34
C ASP A 7 16.41 -11.91 25.83
N ALA A 8 16.99 -11.65 27.00
CA ALA A 8 17.17 -10.32 27.53
C ALA A 8 18.13 -9.57 26.58
N LEU A 9 17.66 -8.46 26.00
CA LEU A 9 18.52 -7.50 25.32
C LEU A 9 19.70 -7.14 26.24
N PRO A 10 20.93 -7.03 25.72
CA PRO A 10 22.08 -6.68 26.54
C PRO A 10 21.94 -5.24 27.05
N LEU A 11 21.46 -5.12 28.28
CA LEU A 11 21.63 -3.94 29.12
C LEU A 11 23.08 -3.86 29.54
N THR A 12 23.88 -3.03 28.87
CA THR A 12 25.02 -2.32 29.46
C THR A 12 25.64 -1.42 28.39
N MET A 13 25.14 -0.20 28.28
CA MET A 13 26.02 0.91 27.94
C MET A 13 26.42 1.56 29.27
N ASN A 14 27.61 1.22 29.75
CA ASN A 14 28.29 2.01 30.77
C ASN A 14 28.74 3.32 30.11
N SER A 15 27.88 4.34 30.13
CA SER A 15 28.32 5.73 30.00
C SER A 15 28.14 6.40 31.36
N SER A 16 29.25 6.72 32.01
CA SER A 16 29.31 7.47 33.28
C SER A 16 29.01 8.97 33.10
N GLU A 17 28.38 9.37 32.00
CA GLU A 17 27.86 10.71 31.79
C GLU A 17 26.38 10.69 32.18
N LYS A 18 25.99 11.52 33.16
CA LYS A 18 24.56 11.79 33.41
C LYS A 18 23.94 12.24 32.09
N GLN A 19 23.04 11.43 31.54
CA GLN A 19 22.27 11.80 30.35
C GLN A 19 21.53 13.12 30.58
N GLU A 20 21.37 13.89 29.50
CA GLU A 20 20.74 15.21 29.50
C GLU A 20 19.39 15.22 30.24
N THR A 21 19.05 16.36 30.85
CA THR A 21 17.71 16.56 31.42
C THR A 21 16.74 16.89 30.31
N VAL A 22 15.59 16.22 30.23
CA VAL A 22 14.53 16.49 29.25
C VAL A 22 13.27 16.95 29.98
N CYS A 23 12.72 18.08 29.54
CA CYS A 23 11.46 18.58 30.06
C CYS A 23 10.28 18.09 29.20
N ILE A 24 9.19 17.67 29.83
CA ILE A 24 7.95 17.29 29.15
C ILE A 24 6.81 18.16 29.68
N PHE A 25 6.26 19.01 28.82
CA PHE A 25 5.06 19.77 29.11
C PHE A 25 3.83 18.92 28.88
N GLY A 26 3.00 18.78 29.91
CA GLY A 26 1.80 17.94 29.86
C GLY A 26 2.06 16.56 30.47
N THR A 27 1.25 16.23 31.48
CA THR A 27 1.30 14.96 32.22
C THR A 27 0.23 13.98 31.74
N GLY A 28 -0.20 14.08 30.48
CA GLY A 28 -1.20 13.19 29.86
C GLY A 28 -0.62 11.83 29.47
N ASP A 29 -1.39 11.01 28.76
CA ASP A 29 -1.03 9.62 28.45
C ASP A 29 0.28 9.50 27.67
N PHE A 30 0.43 10.29 26.60
CA PHE A 30 1.67 10.28 25.82
C PHE A 30 2.87 10.80 26.63
N GLY A 31 2.68 11.89 27.40
CA GLY A 31 3.73 12.45 28.26
C GLY A 31 4.22 11.44 29.29
N ARG A 32 3.31 10.68 29.92
CA ARG A 32 3.64 9.58 30.86
C ARG A 32 4.40 8.46 30.17
N SER A 33 3.91 7.97 29.04
CA SER A 33 4.57 6.90 28.28
C SER A 33 5.98 7.27 27.85
N LEU A 34 6.14 8.48 27.31
CA LEU A 34 7.43 8.97 26.84
C LEU A 34 8.39 9.22 28.02
N GLY A 35 7.92 9.86 29.09
CA GLY A 35 8.74 10.11 30.27
C GLY A 35 9.18 8.82 30.97
N LEU A 36 8.30 7.82 31.09
CA LEU A 36 8.68 6.50 31.61
C LEU A 36 9.75 5.85 30.73
N LYS A 37 9.59 5.91 29.41
CA LYS A 37 10.57 5.36 28.47
C LYS A 37 11.92 6.08 28.57
N MET A 38 11.91 7.40 28.73
CA MET A 38 13.12 8.21 28.91
C MET A 38 13.86 7.86 30.21
N LEU A 39 13.14 7.70 31.33
CA LEU A 39 13.73 7.25 32.60
C LEU A 39 14.37 5.87 32.48
N GLN A 40 13.71 4.93 31.79
CA GLN A 40 14.28 3.59 31.53
C GLN A 40 15.56 3.65 30.69
N CYS A 41 15.72 4.67 29.86
CA CYS A 41 16.91 4.88 29.04
C CYS A 41 18.02 5.67 29.73
N GLY A 42 17.78 6.20 30.95
CA GLY A 42 18.77 6.92 31.77
C GLY A 42 18.61 8.44 31.83
N TYR A 43 17.61 9.02 31.15
CA TYR A 43 17.38 10.47 31.13
C TYR A 43 16.79 10.97 32.44
N SER A 44 17.20 12.17 32.86
CA SER A 44 16.51 12.89 33.94
C SER A 44 15.28 13.61 33.36
N VAL A 45 14.07 13.28 33.83
CA VAL A 45 12.82 13.81 33.28
C VAL A 45 12.18 14.80 34.25
N VAL A 46 11.80 15.98 33.72
CA VAL A 46 11.11 17.04 34.45
C VAL A 46 9.76 17.31 33.79
N PHE A 47 8.67 17.04 34.49
CA PHE A 47 7.33 17.32 33.97
C PHE A 47 6.90 18.76 34.30
N GLY A 48 6.40 19.47 33.30
CA GLY A 48 5.64 20.72 33.46
C GLY A 48 4.14 20.43 33.50
N SER A 49 3.46 20.86 34.57
CA SER A 49 2.02 20.66 34.75
C SER A 49 1.35 21.91 35.31
N ARG A 50 0.08 22.13 34.95
CA ARG A 50 -0.78 23.17 35.57
C ARG A 50 -0.93 22.98 37.07
N ASN A 51 -1.01 21.73 37.52
CA ASN A 51 -1.18 21.36 38.92
C ASN A 51 -0.04 20.41 39.35
N PRO A 52 1.13 20.94 39.74
CA PRO A 52 2.29 20.11 40.10
C PRO A 52 2.06 19.27 41.36
N GLN A 53 1.07 19.63 42.20
CA GLN A 53 0.70 18.87 43.40
C GLN A 53 -0.04 17.55 43.10
N LYS A 54 -0.58 17.37 41.88
CA LYS A 54 -1.39 16.20 41.53
C LYS A 54 -0.58 15.22 40.67
N THR A 55 0.16 14.33 41.32
CA THR A 55 1.18 13.45 40.69
C THR A 55 0.84 11.96 40.69
N THR A 56 -0.39 11.57 41.02
CA THR A 56 -0.79 10.18 41.38
C THR A 56 -0.45 9.08 40.37
N LEU A 57 -0.23 9.42 39.08
CA LEU A 57 0.01 8.46 37.99
C LEU A 57 1.34 8.72 37.25
N LEU A 58 2.29 9.43 37.87
CA LEU A 58 3.56 9.77 37.25
C LEU A 58 4.67 8.76 37.62
N PRO A 59 5.64 8.53 36.72
CA PRO A 59 6.75 7.63 36.99
C PRO A 59 7.58 8.05 38.21
N SER A 60 7.95 7.08 39.05
CA SER A 60 8.92 7.30 40.14
C SER A 60 10.26 7.78 39.57
N GLY A 61 10.82 8.85 40.14
CA GLY A 61 12.11 9.41 39.72
C GLY A 61 12.03 10.60 38.75
N ALA A 62 10.83 10.99 38.29
CA ALA A 62 10.62 12.26 37.61
C ALA A 62 10.10 13.33 38.59
N GLU A 63 10.62 14.54 38.47
CA GLU A 63 10.09 15.70 39.21
C GLU A 63 8.98 16.41 38.43
N VAL A 64 8.08 17.09 39.13
CA VAL A 64 6.92 17.75 38.55
C VAL A 64 6.85 19.18 39.08
N LEU A 65 6.93 20.14 38.18
CA LEU A 65 7.00 21.56 38.49
C LEU A 65 5.95 22.35 37.70
N SER A 66 5.83 23.65 38.00
CA SER A 66 5.10 24.56 37.11
C SER A 66 5.78 24.65 35.74
N TYR A 67 5.05 25.09 34.71
CA TYR A 67 5.62 25.20 33.36
C TYR A 67 6.88 26.09 33.31
N SER A 68 6.85 27.25 33.95
CA SER A 68 7.96 28.20 33.98
C SER A 68 9.20 27.64 34.68
N GLU A 69 9.02 26.90 35.78
CA GLU A 69 10.12 26.30 36.52
C GLU A 69 10.71 25.09 35.79
N ALA A 70 9.84 24.24 35.21
CA ALA A 70 10.26 23.08 34.45
C ALA A 70 11.10 23.48 33.22
N ALA A 71 10.68 24.53 32.49
CA ALA A 71 11.39 25.03 31.32
C ALA A 71 12.81 25.53 31.63
N LYS A 72 13.07 26.02 32.85
CA LYS A 72 14.41 26.48 33.25
C LYS A 72 15.42 25.35 33.43
N LYS A 73 14.96 24.11 33.63
CA LYS A 73 15.80 22.96 33.97
C LYS A 73 16.32 22.16 32.78
N SER A 74 15.84 22.44 31.57
CA SER A 74 16.24 21.71 30.36
C SER A 74 16.36 22.65 29.17
N ASP A 75 17.19 22.27 28.20
CA ASP A 75 17.25 22.91 26.89
C ASP A 75 16.28 22.29 25.87
N ILE A 76 15.73 21.11 26.17
CA ILE A 76 14.82 20.35 25.31
C ILE A 76 13.49 20.19 26.03
N ILE A 77 12.45 20.76 25.43
CA ILE A 77 11.10 20.74 25.98
C ILE A 77 10.17 20.05 24.98
N ILE A 78 9.58 18.94 25.39
CA ILE A 78 8.63 18.19 24.60
C ILE A 78 7.22 18.65 24.94
N ILE A 79 6.49 19.12 23.94
CA ILE A 79 5.14 19.67 24.11
C ILE A 79 4.10 18.54 23.94
N ALA A 80 3.83 17.79 25.01
CA ALA A 80 2.83 16.72 25.05
C ALA A 80 1.42 17.25 25.35
N ILE A 81 1.01 18.27 24.60
CA ILE A 81 -0.25 19.00 24.75
C ILE A 81 -0.90 19.13 23.36
N HIS A 82 -2.23 19.17 23.31
CA HIS A 82 -2.96 19.40 22.06
C HIS A 82 -2.88 20.87 21.62
N ARG A 83 -2.90 21.11 20.30
CA ARG A 83 -2.76 22.43 19.68
C ARG A 83 -3.71 23.47 20.26
N GLU A 84 -4.94 23.08 20.57
CA GLU A 84 -5.98 23.96 21.12
C GLU A 84 -5.61 24.59 22.47
N HIS A 85 -4.56 24.10 23.12
CA HIS A 85 -4.08 24.58 24.41
C HIS A 85 -2.64 25.12 24.31
N TYR A 86 -2.20 25.58 23.14
CA TYR A 86 -0.86 26.17 22.99
C TYR A 86 -0.76 27.59 23.52
N ASP A 87 -1.88 28.27 23.75
CA ASP A 87 -1.92 29.71 24.07
C ASP A 87 -1.10 30.09 25.30
N PHE A 88 -1.03 29.24 26.34
CA PHE A 88 -0.21 29.55 27.54
C PHE A 88 1.29 29.66 27.24
N LEU A 89 1.77 29.15 26.10
CA LEU A 89 3.17 29.23 25.72
C LEU A 89 3.60 30.66 25.40
N THR A 90 2.68 31.54 24.98
CA THR A 90 3.00 32.95 24.70
C THR A 90 3.38 33.71 25.97
N GLU A 91 2.83 33.31 27.12
CA GLU A 91 3.19 33.86 28.43
C GLU A 91 4.58 33.40 28.91
N LEU A 92 5.12 32.34 28.29
CA LEU A 92 6.40 31.72 28.65
C LEU A 92 7.52 32.04 27.67
N THR A 93 7.25 32.82 26.61
CA THR A 93 8.19 33.06 25.50
C THR A 93 9.58 33.49 25.97
N GLU A 94 9.67 34.36 26.99
CA GLU A 94 10.97 34.79 27.54
C GLU A 94 11.81 33.63 28.08
N VAL A 95 11.17 32.65 28.73
CA VAL A 95 11.82 31.46 29.31
C VAL A 95 12.17 30.43 28.24
N LEU A 96 11.39 30.40 27.15
CA LEU A 96 11.53 29.44 26.05
C LEU A 96 12.53 29.90 24.97
N ASN A 97 13.03 31.13 25.03
CA ASN A 97 14.01 31.65 24.07
C ASN A 97 15.29 30.80 24.06
N GLY A 98 15.74 30.42 22.85
CA GLY A 98 16.90 29.57 22.61
C GLY A 98 16.69 28.08 22.91
N LYS A 99 15.53 27.68 23.43
CA LYS A 99 15.21 26.28 23.75
C LYS A 99 14.79 25.52 22.50
N ILE A 100 14.92 24.19 22.58
CA ILE A 100 14.41 23.27 21.56
C ILE A 100 13.01 22.84 21.96
N LEU A 101 12.01 23.23 21.18
CA LEU A 101 10.62 22.80 21.38
C LEU A 101 10.29 21.65 20.44
N VAL A 102 10.01 20.49 21.01
CA VAL A 102 9.62 19.30 20.24
C VAL A 102 8.10 19.23 20.16
N ASP A 103 7.55 19.54 18.99
CA ASP A 103 6.13 19.36 18.70
C ASP A 103 5.86 17.88 18.35
N ILE A 104 4.96 17.26 19.10
CA ILE A 104 4.57 15.85 18.93
C ILE A 104 3.08 15.69 18.58
N SER A 105 2.39 16.81 18.31
CA SER A 105 0.94 16.84 18.24
C SER A 105 0.40 16.22 16.94
N ASN A 106 -0.82 15.68 16.99
CA ASN A 106 -1.58 15.27 15.81
C ASN A 106 -2.96 15.94 15.85
N ASN A 107 -3.48 16.29 14.67
CA ASN A 107 -4.84 16.82 14.52
C ASN A 107 -5.87 15.67 14.51
N LEU A 108 -7.15 15.98 14.73
CA LEU A 108 -8.21 14.96 14.69
C LEU A 108 -8.56 14.56 13.25
N LYS A 109 -8.38 15.48 12.30
CA LYS A 109 -8.66 15.26 10.87
C LYS A 109 -7.62 15.93 9.97
N ILE A 110 -7.45 15.37 8.78
CA ILE A 110 -6.59 15.95 7.74
C ILE A 110 -7.15 17.33 7.34
N ASN A 111 -6.26 18.31 7.17
CA ASN A 111 -6.59 19.69 6.80
C ASN A 111 -7.57 20.39 7.78
N GLN A 112 -7.46 20.10 9.08
CA GLN A 112 -8.22 20.82 10.12
C GLN A 112 -7.78 22.30 10.24
N TYR A 113 -6.48 22.56 10.10
CA TYR A 113 -5.87 23.89 10.18
C TYR A 113 -5.09 24.21 8.89
N PRO A 114 -4.91 25.50 8.53
CA PRO A 114 -4.25 25.90 7.30
C PRO A 114 -2.76 25.51 7.28
N GLU A 115 -2.02 25.91 8.32
CA GLU A 115 -0.63 25.55 8.59
C GLU A 115 -0.51 24.25 9.41
N SER A 116 0.70 23.73 9.57
CA SER A 116 0.98 22.61 10.50
C SER A 116 1.03 23.08 11.96
N ASN A 117 0.98 22.14 12.90
CA ASN A 117 1.05 22.47 14.33
C ASN A 117 2.44 22.95 14.71
N ALA A 118 3.48 22.39 14.11
CA ALA A 118 4.85 22.82 14.33
C ALA A 118 5.13 24.24 13.77
N GLU A 119 4.55 24.61 12.62
CA GLU A 119 4.64 25.98 12.09
C GLU A 119 3.91 26.98 12.99
N TYR A 120 2.70 26.63 13.44
CA TYR A 120 1.96 27.47 14.38
C TYR A 120 2.72 27.66 15.69
N LEU A 121 3.32 26.59 16.24
CA LEU A 121 4.16 26.66 17.43
C LEU A 121 5.36 27.58 17.23
N ALA A 122 6.00 27.54 16.06
CA ALA A 122 7.11 28.43 15.73
C ALA A 122 6.69 29.91 15.65
N HIS A 123 5.45 30.19 15.23
CA HIS A 123 4.90 31.55 15.27
C HIS A 123 4.58 32.03 16.69
N LEU A 124 4.12 31.13 17.58
CA LEU A 124 3.85 31.47 18.98
C LEU A 124 5.12 31.76 19.79
N VAL A 125 6.22 31.03 19.52
CA VAL A 125 7.50 31.18 20.23
C VAL A 125 8.64 31.37 19.23
N PRO A 126 8.80 32.57 18.62
CA PRO A 126 9.76 32.79 17.54
C PRO A 126 11.23 32.63 17.92
N GLY A 127 11.55 32.83 19.21
CA GLY A 127 12.91 32.68 19.73
C GLY A 127 13.34 31.25 20.01
N ALA A 128 12.45 30.26 19.82
CA ALA A 128 12.74 28.84 20.06
C ALA A 128 12.99 28.06 18.76
N HIS A 129 13.73 26.96 18.87
CA HIS A 129 13.99 26.04 17.77
C HIS A 129 12.94 24.93 17.77
N VAL A 130 11.94 25.03 16.89
CA VAL A 130 10.89 24.02 16.78
C VAL A 130 11.35 22.82 15.94
N VAL A 131 11.13 21.62 16.47
CA VAL A 131 11.38 20.32 15.82
C VAL A 131 10.12 19.47 15.88
N LYS A 132 9.66 18.94 14.75
CA LYS A 132 8.57 17.95 14.71
C LYS A 132 9.17 16.55 14.93
N ALA A 133 8.65 15.79 15.90
CA ALA A 133 9.04 14.40 16.11
C ALA A 133 7.94 13.61 16.85
N PHE A 134 8.15 12.29 17.01
CA PHE A 134 7.34 11.36 17.83
C PHE A 134 5.83 11.23 17.52
N ASN A 135 5.28 11.98 16.57
CA ASN A 135 3.85 11.94 16.28
C ASN A 135 3.40 10.65 15.55
N THR A 136 4.34 9.84 15.03
CA THR A 136 4.06 8.56 14.37
C THR A 136 3.98 7.37 15.32
N ILE A 137 4.50 7.51 16.53
CA ILE A 137 4.48 6.44 17.54
C ILE A 137 3.26 6.60 18.45
N SER A 138 2.71 5.50 18.93
CA SER A 138 1.58 5.53 19.88
C SER A 138 2.10 5.45 21.33
N ALA A 139 1.34 6.04 22.26
CA ALA A 139 1.64 5.97 23.69
C ALA A 139 1.74 4.52 24.21
N TRP A 140 0.92 3.61 23.64
CA TRP A 140 0.92 2.18 23.98
C TRP A 140 2.18 1.46 23.49
N ALA A 141 2.66 1.80 22.29
CA ALA A 141 3.86 1.16 21.74
C ALA A 141 5.12 1.49 22.56
N LEU A 142 5.19 2.71 23.11
CA LEU A 142 6.26 3.11 24.03
C LEU A 142 6.24 2.31 25.36
N GLN A 143 5.06 1.96 25.87
CA GLN A 143 4.91 1.24 27.13
C GLN A 143 5.12 -0.27 26.99
N SER A 144 4.53 -0.88 25.95
CA SER A 144 4.55 -2.33 25.77
C SER A 144 5.83 -2.85 25.13
N GLY A 145 6.65 -1.97 24.51
CA GLY A 145 7.84 -2.36 23.76
C GLY A 145 7.55 -3.03 22.41
N ALA A 146 6.27 -3.27 22.08
CA ALA A 146 5.83 -3.83 20.80
C ALA A 146 5.87 -2.77 19.69
N LEU A 147 7.06 -2.50 19.16
CA LEU A 147 7.31 -1.47 18.14
C LEU A 147 7.24 -2.00 16.69
N ASP A 148 6.65 -3.17 16.44
CA ASP A 148 6.82 -3.94 15.19
C ASP A 148 6.42 -3.21 13.90
N ALA A 149 5.44 -2.30 13.96
CA ALA A 149 5.02 -1.51 12.79
C ALA A 149 5.65 -0.11 12.70
N SER A 150 6.23 0.43 13.78
CA SER A 150 6.60 1.85 13.86
C SER A 150 7.84 2.10 14.73
N ARG A 151 8.99 1.55 14.33
CA ARG A 151 10.30 1.99 14.88
C ARG A 151 10.76 3.31 14.29
N GLN A 152 10.20 3.74 13.17
CA GLN A 152 10.59 4.97 12.48
C GLN A 152 9.92 6.19 13.11
N VAL A 153 10.72 7.19 13.44
CA VAL A 153 10.26 8.51 13.87
C VAL A 153 10.70 9.52 12.83
N PHE A 154 9.74 10.15 12.15
CA PHE A 154 10.05 11.24 11.22
C PHE A 154 10.42 12.49 12.01
N VAL A 155 11.55 13.10 11.65
CA VAL A 155 12.07 14.30 12.30
C VAL A 155 12.26 15.39 11.26
N CYS A 156 11.75 16.60 11.50
CA CYS A 156 12.04 17.76 10.67
C CYS A 156 12.14 19.05 11.51
N GLY A 157 12.88 20.04 11.00
CA GLY A 157 13.12 21.29 11.69
C GLY A 157 14.12 22.17 10.92
N ASN A 158 14.09 23.48 11.18
CA ASN A 158 14.92 24.44 10.45
C ASN A 158 16.34 24.56 11.03
N ASP A 159 16.52 24.35 12.33
CA ASP A 159 17.84 24.34 12.95
C ASP A 159 18.44 22.92 12.96
N SER A 160 19.60 22.77 12.33
CA SER A 160 20.24 21.47 12.15
C SER A 160 20.77 20.90 13.47
N LYS A 161 21.26 21.75 14.38
CA LYS A 161 21.82 21.33 15.68
C LYS A 161 20.72 20.80 16.60
N ALA A 162 19.62 21.54 16.71
CA ALA A 162 18.43 21.15 17.46
C ALA A 162 17.87 19.83 16.92
N LYS A 163 17.76 19.71 15.59
CA LYS A 163 17.29 18.49 14.95
C LYS A 163 18.17 17.28 15.26
N GLN A 164 19.50 17.41 15.20
CA GLN A 164 20.41 16.31 15.56
C GLN A 164 20.24 15.89 17.02
N ARG A 165 20.16 16.84 17.96
CA ARG A 165 19.96 16.53 19.38
C ARG A 165 18.65 15.75 19.63
N VAL A 166 17.58 16.12 18.94
CA VAL A 166 16.30 15.36 18.99
C VAL A 166 16.45 13.97 18.36
N MET A 167 17.18 13.83 17.25
CA MET A 167 17.45 12.53 16.62
C MET A 167 18.28 11.62 17.54
N ASP A 168 19.20 12.15 18.33
CA ASP A 168 19.99 11.38 19.32
C ASP A 168 19.09 10.83 20.43
N ILE A 169 18.14 11.63 20.92
CA ILE A 169 17.10 11.14 21.84
C ILE A 169 16.33 9.98 21.21
N VAL A 170 15.87 10.13 19.96
CA VAL A 170 15.15 9.06 19.25
C VAL A 170 15.98 7.77 19.20
N ARG A 171 17.29 7.85 18.90
CA ARG A 171 18.19 6.67 18.87
C ARG A 171 18.31 6.03 20.25
N ASN A 172 18.52 6.83 21.30
CA ASN A 172 18.69 6.36 22.68
C ASN A 172 17.41 5.71 23.24
N LEU A 173 16.24 6.07 22.71
CA LEU A 173 14.96 5.41 23.01
C LEU A 173 14.79 4.06 22.30
N GLY A 174 15.76 3.64 21.47
CA GLY A 174 15.71 2.42 20.67
C GLY A 174 14.89 2.56 19.38
N LEU A 175 14.66 3.79 18.91
CA LEU A 175 13.90 4.10 17.71
C LEU A 175 14.85 4.53 16.56
N THR A 176 14.33 4.56 15.34
CA THR A 176 15.08 4.93 14.14
C THR A 176 14.64 6.31 13.65
N PRO A 177 15.43 7.37 13.84
CA PRO A 177 15.08 8.68 13.31
C PRO A 177 15.22 8.72 11.79
N MET A 178 14.26 9.35 11.13
CA MET A 178 14.25 9.60 9.69
C MET A 178 14.15 11.11 9.46
N ASP A 179 15.24 11.74 9.02
CA ASP A 179 15.28 13.17 8.75
C ASP A 179 14.50 13.51 7.46
N GLN A 180 13.46 14.33 7.58
CA GLN A 180 12.60 14.79 6.49
C GLN A 180 12.92 16.23 6.04
N GLY A 181 14.01 16.81 6.53
CA GLY A 181 14.49 18.13 6.11
C GLY A 181 13.99 19.28 6.98
N SER A 182 13.46 20.32 6.34
CA SER A 182 13.03 21.58 6.99
C SER A 182 11.64 21.45 7.63
N LEU A 183 11.23 22.49 8.38
CA LEU A 183 9.92 22.50 9.06
C LEU A 183 8.73 22.43 8.08
N MET A 184 8.93 22.76 6.80
CA MET A 184 7.89 22.63 5.76
C MET A 184 7.39 21.19 5.58
N ALA A 185 8.21 20.19 5.93
CA ALA A 185 7.82 18.78 5.88
C ALA A 185 6.82 18.38 7.00
N ALA A 186 6.68 19.20 8.06
CA ALA A 186 5.82 18.91 9.20
C ALA A 186 4.35 18.68 8.79
N LYS A 187 3.87 19.39 7.77
CA LYS A 187 2.49 19.23 7.26
C LYS A 187 2.22 17.81 6.75
N GLU A 188 3.19 17.21 6.04
CA GLU A 188 3.06 15.84 5.54
C GLU A 188 3.23 14.81 6.67
N ILE A 189 4.15 15.06 7.60
CA ILE A 189 4.37 14.21 8.78
C ILE A 189 3.11 14.13 9.67
N GLU A 190 2.40 15.24 9.86
CA GLU A 190 1.13 15.28 10.61
C GLU A 190 -0.02 14.55 9.91
N LYS A 191 0.01 14.52 8.57
CA LYS A 191 -0.97 13.81 7.76
C LYS A 191 -0.78 12.29 7.83
N TYR A 192 0.46 11.83 7.98
CA TYR A 192 0.85 10.43 7.92
C TYR A 192 0.04 9.51 8.86
N PRO A 193 -0.02 9.74 10.19
CA PRO A 193 -0.74 8.83 11.09
C PRO A 193 -2.27 8.85 10.91
N LEU A 194 -2.83 9.88 10.26
CA LEU A 194 -4.28 10.02 10.04
C LEU A 194 -4.78 9.26 8.80
N GLN A 195 -3.88 8.79 7.95
CA GLN A 195 -4.22 8.13 6.70
C GLN A 195 -4.36 6.61 6.88
N LEU A 196 -5.52 6.08 6.49
CA LEU A 196 -5.73 4.64 6.36
C LEU A 196 -5.78 4.26 4.88
N PHE A 197 -4.70 3.65 4.39
CA PHE A 197 -4.52 3.15 3.02
C PHE A 197 -5.05 4.08 1.90
N PRO A 198 -4.62 5.36 1.82
CA PRO A 198 -5.23 6.35 0.93
C PRO A 198 -5.14 5.95 -0.56
N MET A 199 -3.98 5.44 -0.98
CA MET A 199 -3.73 5.02 -2.38
C MET A 199 -4.42 3.69 -2.75
N TRP A 200 -4.94 2.94 -1.77
CA TRP A 200 -5.60 1.65 -2.02
C TRP A 200 -7.11 1.77 -2.17
N ARG A 201 -7.70 2.91 -1.80
CA ARG A 201 -9.15 3.15 -1.90
C ARG A 201 -9.67 2.91 -3.31
N PHE A 202 -9.03 3.51 -4.32
CA PHE A 202 -9.46 3.34 -5.72
C PHE A 202 -9.38 1.87 -6.20
N PRO A 203 -8.24 1.15 -6.05
CA PRO A 203 -8.18 -0.28 -6.36
C PRO A 203 -9.22 -1.14 -5.61
N PHE A 204 -9.49 -0.86 -4.34
CA PHE A 204 -10.49 -1.60 -3.57
C PHE A 204 -11.91 -1.34 -4.04
N TYR A 205 -12.31 -0.09 -4.25
CA TYR A 205 -13.64 0.22 -4.77
C TYR A 205 -13.84 -0.35 -6.18
N LEU A 206 -12.86 -0.17 -7.07
CA LEU A 206 -12.92 -0.69 -8.43
C LEU A 206 -13.04 -2.22 -8.45
N SER A 207 -12.22 -2.92 -7.66
CA SER A 207 -12.27 -4.39 -7.60
C SER A 207 -13.55 -4.91 -6.94
N ALA A 208 -14.06 -4.24 -5.89
CA ALA A 208 -15.32 -4.61 -5.26
C ALA A 208 -16.50 -4.48 -6.23
N VAL A 209 -16.63 -3.34 -6.92
CA VAL A 209 -17.69 -3.11 -7.93
C VAL A 209 -17.60 -4.16 -9.04
N LEU A 210 -16.39 -4.42 -9.56
CA LEU A 210 -16.19 -5.42 -10.62
C LEU A 210 -16.56 -6.83 -10.16
N CYS A 211 -16.15 -7.24 -8.95
CA CYS A 211 -16.48 -8.54 -8.38
C CYS A 211 -17.99 -8.71 -8.16
N VAL A 212 -18.68 -7.70 -7.62
CA VAL A 212 -20.13 -7.73 -7.41
C VAL A 212 -20.87 -7.86 -8.74
N PHE A 213 -20.50 -7.06 -9.74
CA PHE A 213 -21.06 -7.15 -11.08
C PHE A 213 -20.86 -8.54 -11.70
N LEU A 214 -19.62 -9.06 -11.68
CA LEU A 214 -19.30 -10.37 -12.22
C LEU A 214 -19.97 -11.51 -11.45
N PHE A 215 -20.18 -11.35 -10.14
CA PHE A 215 -20.92 -12.31 -9.33
C PHE A 215 -22.35 -12.46 -9.82
N PHE A 216 -23.10 -11.36 -9.88
CA PHE A 216 -24.47 -11.39 -10.39
C PHE A 216 -24.52 -11.90 -11.83
N TYR A 217 -23.60 -11.45 -12.69
CA TYR A 217 -23.50 -11.94 -14.07
C TYR A 217 -23.33 -13.48 -14.14
N CYS A 218 -22.45 -14.05 -13.31
CA CYS A 218 -22.24 -15.49 -13.26
C CYS A 218 -23.41 -16.24 -12.61
N VAL A 219 -24.05 -15.69 -11.58
CA VAL A 219 -25.23 -16.28 -10.94
C VAL A 219 -26.39 -16.39 -11.92
N ILE A 220 -26.68 -15.32 -12.67
CA ILE A 220 -27.73 -15.35 -13.70
C ILE A 220 -27.46 -16.47 -14.72
N ARG A 221 -26.21 -16.64 -15.17
CA ARG A 221 -25.86 -17.62 -16.21
C ARG A 221 -25.73 -19.06 -15.72
N ASP A 222 -25.11 -19.28 -14.56
CA ASP A 222 -24.72 -20.62 -14.08
C ASP A 222 -25.69 -21.21 -13.04
N VAL A 223 -26.57 -20.40 -12.45
CA VAL A 223 -27.54 -20.83 -11.42
C VAL A 223 -28.97 -20.57 -11.89
N ILE A 224 -29.32 -19.32 -12.24
CA ILE A 224 -30.69 -18.95 -12.58
C ILE A 224 -31.12 -19.57 -13.91
N TYR A 225 -30.29 -19.50 -14.96
CA TYR A 225 -30.65 -20.10 -16.25
C TYR A 225 -30.92 -21.61 -16.16
N PRO A 226 -30.05 -22.46 -15.57
CA PRO A 226 -30.35 -23.88 -15.42
C PRO A 226 -31.56 -24.16 -14.51
N TYR A 227 -31.81 -23.30 -13.52
CA TYR A 227 -33.00 -23.42 -12.69
C TYR A 227 -34.28 -23.18 -13.50
N VAL A 228 -34.31 -22.16 -14.36
CA VAL A 228 -35.48 -21.82 -15.18
C VAL A 228 -35.76 -22.88 -16.26
N TYR A 229 -34.73 -23.32 -16.99
CA TYR A 229 -34.93 -24.22 -18.14
C TYR A 229 -34.78 -25.71 -17.85
N GLU A 230 -33.86 -26.08 -16.96
CA GLU A 230 -33.55 -27.48 -16.66
C GLU A 230 -34.15 -27.94 -15.31
N LYS A 231 -34.71 -27.02 -14.51
CA LYS A 231 -35.23 -27.26 -13.15
C LYS A 231 -34.23 -27.96 -12.23
N LYS A 232 -32.93 -27.70 -12.43
CA LYS A 232 -31.84 -28.26 -11.63
C LYS A 232 -31.33 -27.26 -10.61
N ASP A 233 -31.10 -27.73 -9.39
CA ASP A 233 -30.38 -26.95 -8.39
C ASP A 233 -28.87 -26.95 -8.68
N ASN A 234 -28.33 -25.78 -8.99
CA ASN A 234 -26.91 -25.53 -9.22
C ASN A 234 -26.34 -24.48 -8.25
N THR A 235 -27.05 -24.16 -7.16
CA THR A 235 -26.68 -23.12 -6.20
C THR A 235 -25.31 -23.35 -5.56
N PHE A 236 -24.90 -24.61 -5.36
CA PHE A 236 -23.57 -24.99 -4.84
C PHE A 236 -22.39 -24.39 -5.63
N ARG A 237 -22.62 -23.98 -6.90
CA ARG A 237 -21.61 -23.32 -7.72
C ARG A 237 -21.12 -21.99 -7.13
N MET A 238 -21.94 -21.33 -6.31
CA MET A 238 -21.60 -20.07 -5.65
C MET A 238 -20.40 -20.17 -4.72
N ALA A 239 -20.14 -21.33 -4.11
CA ALA A 239 -19.08 -21.49 -3.11
C ALA A 239 -17.66 -21.44 -3.72
N ILE A 240 -17.44 -22.15 -4.84
CA ILE A 240 -16.11 -22.27 -5.45
C ILE A 240 -16.14 -22.00 -6.96
N SER A 241 -17.14 -22.52 -7.67
CA SER A 241 -17.13 -22.48 -9.14
C SER A 241 -17.29 -21.06 -9.69
N ILE A 242 -18.14 -20.24 -9.06
CA ILE A 242 -18.37 -18.85 -9.44
C ILE A 242 -17.20 -17.95 -9.01
N PRO A 243 -16.69 -18.01 -7.76
CA PRO A 243 -15.47 -17.30 -7.39
C PRO A 243 -14.28 -17.61 -8.29
N ASN A 244 -14.10 -18.88 -8.72
CA ASN A 244 -13.05 -19.26 -9.67
C ASN A 244 -13.30 -18.82 -11.13
N ARG A 245 -14.38 -18.06 -11.39
CA ARG A 245 -14.56 -17.29 -12.63
C ARG A 245 -14.34 -15.80 -12.38
N ILE A 246 -14.80 -15.27 -11.24
CA ILE A 246 -14.70 -13.85 -10.90
C ILE A 246 -13.24 -13.46 -10.69
N PHE A 247 -12.52 -14.18 -9.83
CA PHE A 247 -11.14 -13.83 -9.44
C PHE A 247 -10.17 -13.74 -10.62
N PRO A 248 -10.08 -14.70 -11.57
CA PRO A 248 -9.19 -14.55 -12.71
C PRO A 248 -9.58 -13.38 -13.63
N ILE A 249 -10.88 -13.13 -13.83
CA ILE A 249 -11.34 -12.01 -14.67
C ILE A 249 -11.00 -10.67 -14.01
N THR A 250 -11.25 -10.53 -12.71
CA THR A 250 -10.89 -9.34 -11.93
C THR A 250 -9.37 -9.13 -11.95
N ALA A 251 -8.57 -10.18 -11.72
CA ALA A 251 -7.12 -10.11 -11.77
C ALA A 251 -6.60 -9.63 -13.14
N LEU A 252 -7.08 -10.24 -14.22
CA LEU A 252 -6.66 -9.90 -15.58
C LEU A 252 -7.09 -8.48 -15.98
N THR A 253 -8.30 -8.06 -15.60
CA THR A 253 -8.81 -6.72 -15.86
C THR A 253 -7.98 -5.66 -15.12
N LEU A 254 -7.73 -5.86 -13.82
CA LEU A 254 -6.92 -4.94 -13.02
C LEU A 254 -5.48 -4.88 -13.52
N LEU A 255 -4.88 -6.02 -13.92
CA LEU A 255 -3.56 -6.05 -14.53
C LEU A 255 -3.52 -5.23 -15.83
N ALA A 256 -4.53 -5.35 -16.69
CA ALA A 256 -4.61 -4.52 -17.90
C ALA A 256 -4.73 -3.02 -17.57
N LEU A 257 -5.49 -2.67 -16.52
CA LEU A 257 -5.62 -1.29 -16.03
C LEU A 257 -4.35 -0.73 -15.38
N VAL A 258 -3.35 -1.56 -15.04
CA VAL A 258 -2.01 -1.07 -14.66
C VAL A 258 -1.29 -0.46 -15.88
N TYR A 259 -1.41 -1.09 -17.05
CA TYR A 259 -0.66 -0.73 -18.25
C TYR A 259 -1.39 0.26 -19.16
N LEU A 260 -2.73 0.29 -19.11
CA LEU A 260 -3.56 1.19 -19.91
C LEU A 260 -3.21 2.69 -19.77
N PRO A 261 -2.91 3.25 -18.57
CA PRO A 261 -2.54 4.66 -18.45
C PRO A 261 -1.27 4.99 -19.23
N GLY A 262 -0.33 4.04 -19.32
CA GLY A 262 0.93 4.22 -20.04
C GLY A 262 0.72 4.32 -21.54
N VAL A 263 -0.25 3.56 -22.05
CA VAL A 263 -0.70 3.62 -23.43
C VAL A 263 -1.41 4.95 -23.71
N ILE A 264 -2.34 5.37 -22.86
CA ILE A 264 -3.06 6.65 -22.99
C ILE A 264 -2.08 7.83 -22.96
N ALA A 265 -1.13 7.83 -22.01
CA ALA A 265 -0.13 8.88 -21.92
C ALA A 265 0.78 8.96 -23.16
N ALA A 266 1.15 7.82 -23.75
CA ALA A 266 1.92 7.80 -24.99
C ALA A 266 1.14 8.41 -26.16
N ILE A 267 -0.14 8.07 -26.31
CA ILE A 267 -1.01 8.69 -27.33
C ILE A 267 -1.12 10.20 -27.09
N LEU A 268 -1.31 10.63 -25.84
CA LEU A 268 -1.43 12.04 -25.51
C LEU A 268 -0.14 12.82 -25.78
N GLN A 269 1.02 12.22 -25.52
CA GLN A 269 2.33 12.78 -25.85
C GLN A 269 2.52 12.92 -27.36
N LEU A 270 2.11 11.93 -28.16
CA LEU A 270 2.13 12.00 -29.62
C LEU A 270 1.24 13.11 -30.15
N TYR A 271 0.01 13.21 -29.64
CA TYR A 271 -0.95 14.23 -30.04
C TYR A 271 -0.45 15.65 -29.71
N ARG A 272 0.09 15.83 -28.49
CA ARG A 272 0.62 17.13 -28.06
C ARG A 272 1.95 17.49 -28.72
N GLY A 273 2.69 16.50 -29.20
CA GLY A 273 4.03 16.68 -29.76
C GLY A 273 5.08 17.12 -28.75
N THR A 274 4.82 17.03 -27.44
CA THR A 274 5.71 17.46 -26.36
C THR A 274 5.44 16.67 -25.08
N LYS A 275 6.48 16.46 -24.26
CA LYS A 275 6.36 15.82 -22.93
C LYS A 275 6.13 16.81 -21.79
N TYR A 276 6.35 18.10 -22.02
CA TYR A 276 6.40 19.12 -20.96
C TYR A 276 5.01 19.58 -20.48
N ARG A 277 3.94 19.23 -21.20
CA ARG A 277 2.57 19.53 -20.77
C ARG A 277 2.09 18.52 -19.72
N ARG A 278 1.66 19.02 -18.56
CA ARG A 278 1.07 18.23 -17.47
C ARG A 278 -0.07 17.34 -17.98
N PHE A 279 -0.15 16.10 -17.47
CA PHE A 279 -1.27 15.21 -17.76
C PHE A 279 -2.57 15.74 -17.15
N PRO A 280 -3.75 15.41 -17.72
CA PRO A 280 -5.02 15.67 -17.04
C PRO A 280 -5.01 15.02 -15.65
N ASP A 281 -5.57 15.70 -14.65
CA ASP A 281 -5.44 15.30 -13.25
C ASP A 281 -5.93 13.88 -12.96
N TRP A 282 -6.99 13.42 -13.63
CA TRP A 282 -7.48 12.05 -13.47
C TRP A 282 -6.46 10.98 -13.91
N LEU A 283 -5.67 11.28 -14.95
CA LEU A 283 -4.66 10.36 -15.47
C LEU A 283 -3.45 10.32 -14.54
N ASP A 284 -3.07 11.48 -13.99
CA ASP A 284 -1.95 11.60 -13.04
C ASP A 284 -2.23 10.85 -11.74
N HIS A 285 -3.42 11.02 -11.14
CA HIS A 285 -3.83 10.24 -9.97
C HIS A 285 -3.84 8.73 -10.26
N TRP A 286 -4.29 8.32 -11.45
CA TRP A 286 -4.28 6.91 -11.83
C TRP A 286 -2.85 6.36 -12.03
N MET A 287 -1.92 7.16 -12.54
CA MET A 287 -0.51 6.80 -12.67
C MET A 287 0.12 6.43 -11.31
N LEU A 288 -0.22 7.19 -10.26
CA LEU A 288 0.26 6.96 -8.89
C LEU A 288 -0.32 5.67 -8.27
N CYS A 289 -1.51 5.24 -8.71
CA CYS A 289 -2.21 4.04 -8.22
C CYS A 289 -1.78 2.73 -8.89
N ARG A 290 -0.86 2.75 -9.87
CA ARG A 290 -0.47 1.56 -10.64
C ARG A 290 0.07 0.43 -9.77
N LYS A 291 0.91 0.76 -8.79
CA LYS A 291 1.48 -0.24 -7.86
C LYS A 291 0.37 -0.95 -7.08
N GLN A 292 -0.59 -0.19 -6.57
CA GLN A 292 -1.69 -0.70 -5.76
C GLN A 292 -2.65 -1.55 -6.60
N LEU A 293 -2.99 -1.10 -7.82
CA LEU A 293 -3.76 -1.91 -8.77
C LEU A 293 -3.06 -3.24 -9.08
N GLY A 294 -1.75 -3.22 -9.33
CA GLY A 294 -0.97 -4.42 -9.62
C GLY A 294 -0.94 -5.42 -8.46
N LEU A 295 -0.80 -4.94 -7.22
CA LEU A 295 -0.81 -5.80 -6.04
C LEU A 295 -2.20 -6.38 -5.73
N VAL A 296 -3.27 -5.62 -5.90
CA VAL A 296 -4.65 -6.15 -5.78
C VAL A 296 -4.90 -7.21 -6.87
N ALA A 297 -4.47 -6.94 -8.10
CA ALA A 297 -4.56 -7.89 -9.21
C ALA A 297 -3.79 -9.19 -8.91
N LEU A 298 -2.59 -9.11 -8.34
CA LEU A 298 -1.80 -10.26 -7.90
C LEU A 298 -2.54 -11.07 -6.82
N GLY A 299 -3.18 -10.41 -5.86
CA GLY A 299 -3.99 -11.07 -4.82
C GLY A 299 -5.13 -11.90 -5.41
N PHE A 300 -5.87 -11.36 -6.39
CA PHE A 300 -6.91 -12.11 -7.10
C PHE A 300 -6.35 -13.26 -7.96
N ALA A 301 -5.19 -13.06 -8.60
CA ALA A 301 -4.53 -14.12 -9.36
C ALA A 301 -4.10 -15.27 -8.43
N PHE A 302 -3.57 -14.96 -7.25
CA PHE A 302 -3.20 -15.94 -6.24
C PHE A 302 -4.42 -16.76 -5.77
N LEU A 303 -5.56 -16.09 -5.50
CA LEU A 303 -6.81 -16.79 -5.20
C LEU A 303 -7.20 -17.73 -6.35
N HIS A 304 -7.20 -17.25 -7.60
CA HIS A 304 -7.50 -18.10 -8.75
C HIS A 304 -6.62 -19.36 -8.83
N VAL A 305 -5.32 -19.24 -8.55
CA VAL A 305 -4.41 -20.39 -8.49
C VAL A 305 -4.86 -21.39 -7.43
N LEU A 306 -5.10 -20.95 -6.19
CA LEU A 306 -5.55 -21.84 -5.10
C LEU A 306 -6.88 -22.53 -5.43
N TYR A 307 -7.86 -21.78 -5.91
CA TYR A 307 -9.17 -22.29 -6.31
C TYR A 307 -9.10 -23.28 -7.49
N THR A 308 -8.08 -23.16 -8.34
CA THR A 308 -7.84 -24.07 -9.47
C THR A 308 -7.11 -25.33 -9.03
N LEU A 309 -6.09 -25.22 -8.17
CA LEU A 309 -5.34 -26.38 -7.67
C LEU A 309 -6.20 -27.30 -6.78
N VAL A 310 -7.21 -26.77 -6.09
CA VAL A 310 -8.15 -27.57 -5.27
C VAL A 310 -9.24 -28.27 -6.10
N ILE A 311 -9.33 -28.06 -7.42
CA ILE A 311 -10.39 -28.65 -8.27
C ILE A 311 -10.54 -30.17 -8.10
N PRO A 312 -9.46 -31.00 -8.11
CA PRO A 312 -9.58 -32.47 -8.01
C PRO A 312 -10.09 -32.97 -6.64
N ILE A 313 -10.04 -32.13 -5.60
CA ILE A 313 -10.44 -32.49 -4.24
C ILE A 313 -11.97 -32.35 -4.07
N ARG A 314 -12.60 -31.46 -4.84
CA ARG A 314 -14.01 -31.10 -4.70
C ARG A 314 -14.94 -32.26 -5.05
N TYR A 315 -15.95 -32.46 -4.20
CA TYR A 315 -16.99 -33.50 -4.38
C TYR A 315 -17.61 -33.49 -5.79
N TYR A 316 -18.10 -32.35 -6.26
CA TYR A 316 -18.74 -32.23 -7.58
C TYR A 316 -17.85 -32.74 -8.73
N VAL A 317 -16.54 -32.48 -8.67
CA VAL A 317 -15.60 -32.89 -9.71
C VAL A 317 -15.36 -34.40 -9.65
N ARG A 318 -15.16 -34.94 -8.44
CA ARG A 318 -15.01 -36.39 -8.21
C ARG A 318 -16.25 -37.16 -8.65
N TRP A 319 -17.43 -36.71 -8.23
CA TRP A 319 -18.70 -37.29 -8.64
C TRP A 319 -18.88 -37.24 -10.16
N ARG A 320 -18.62 -36.09 -10.80
CA ARG A 320 -18.77 -35.95 -12.26
C ARG A 320 -17.83 -36.87 -13.03
N LEU A 321 -16.56 -36.98 -12.63
CA LEU A 321 -15.60 -37.88 -13.27
C LEU A 321 -15.99 -39.34 -13.05
N GLY A 322 -16.36 -39.72 -11.82
CA GLY A 322 -16.82 -41.08 -11.51
C GLY A 322 -18.05 -41.47 -12.32
N ASN A 323 -19.05 -40.59 -12.40
CA ASN A 323 -20.26 -40.82 -13.19
C ASN A 323 -19.96 -40.92 -14.69
N LEU A 324 -19.08 -40.07 -15.22
CA LEU A 324 -18.67 -40.13 -16.63
C LEU A 324 -17.99 -41.46 -16.97
N THR A 325 -17.04 -41.89 -16.13
CA THR A 325 -16.32 -43.17 -16.30
C THR A 325 -17.27 -44.36 -16.20
N ALA A 326 -18.15 -44.38 -15.19
CA ALA A 326 -19.13 -45.46 -15.02
C ALA A 326 -20.11 -45.54 -16.20
N THR A 327 -20.64 -44.40 -16.66
CA THR A 327 -21.55 -44.33 -17.82
C THR A 327 -20.85 -44.82 -19.09
N GLN A 328 -19.59 -44.45 -19.30
CA GLN A 328 -18.81 -44.89 -20.45
C GLN A 328 -18.58 -46.41 -20.44
N ALA A 329 -18.26 -46.98 -19.27
CA ALA A 329 -18.05 -48.41 -19.10
C ALA A 329 -19.34 -49.23 -19.36
N ILE A 330 -20.48 -48.78 -18.83
CA ILE A 330 -21.78 -49.45 -19.03
C ILE A 330 -22.21 -49.40 -20.50
N LEU A 331 -22.04 -48.24 -21.15
CA LEU A 331 -22.43 -48.06 -22.56
C LEU A 331 -21.44 -48.66 -23.57
N LYS A 332 -20.31 -49.25 -23.11
CA LYS A 332 -19.23 -49.79 -23.96
C LYS A 332 -18.78 -48.82 -25.06
N LYS A 333 -18.82 -47.52 -24.78
CA LYS A 333 -18.45 -46.46 -25.73
C LYS A 333 -16.98 -46.09 -25.51
N GLU A 334 -16.19 -46.09 -26.56
CA GLU A 334 -14.82 -45.58 -26.50
C GLU A 334 -14.74 -44.13 -26.99
N ASN A 335 -13.98 -43.30 -26.28
CA ASN A 335 -13.64 -41.96 -26.70
C ASN A 335 -12.18 -41.98 -27.17
N PRO A 336 -11.91 -41.95 -28.49
CA PRO A 336 -10.53 -41.98 -28.97
C PRO A 336 -9.77 -40.74 -28.48
N PHE A 337 -8.50 -40.93 -28.12
CA PHE A 337 -7.68 -39.85 -27.60
C PHE A 337 -7.53 -38.74 -28.64
N SER A 338 -8.04 -37.55 -28.31
CA SER A 338 -7.96 -36.39 -29.19
C SER A 338 -6.70 -35.58 -28.88
N THR A 339 -5.67 -35.76 -29.69
CA THR A 339 -4.39 -35.03 -29.60
C THR A 339 -4.60 -33.51 -29.61
N SER A 340 -5.55 -33.01 -30.42
CA SER A 340 -5.86 -31.57 -30.46
C SER A 340 -6.38 -31.04 -29.12
N SER A 341 -7.24 -31.79 -28.43
CA SER A 341 -7.79 -31.37 -27.13
C SER A 341 -6.72 -31.42 -26.04
N ALA A 342 -5.81 -32.40 -26.09
CA ALA A 342 -4.66 -32.49 -25.19
C ALA A 342 -3.75 -31.26 -25.35
N TRP A 343 -3.37 -30.91 -26.58
CA TRP A 343 -2.58 -29.70 -26.85
C TRP A 343 -3.21 -28.44 -26.29
N LEU A 344 -4.50 -28.21 -26.55
CA LEU A 344 -5.18 -27.03 -26.01
C LEU A 344 -5.13 -27.03 -24.48
N SER A 345 -5.44 -28.18 -23.86
CA SER A 345 -5.50 -28.32 -22.41
C SER A 345 -4.16 -28.01 -21.74
N ASP A 346 -3.07 -28.61 -22.22
CA ASP A 346 -1.75 -28.43 -21.63
C ASP A 346 -1.19 -27.03 -21.91
N SER A 347 -1.49 -26.48 -23.09
CA SER A 347 -1.00 -25.15 -23.50
C SER A 347 -1.54 -24.03 -22.61
N TYR A 348 -2.85 -23.97 -22.37
CA TYR A 348 -3.39 -22.88 -21.56
C TYR A 348 -2.89 -22.98 -20.11
N VAL A 349 -2.77 -24.20 -19.56
CA VAL A 349 -2.24 -24.42 -18.21
C VAL A 349 -0.79 -23.94 -18.11
N ALA A 350 0.07 -24.33 -19.06
CA ALA A 350 1.47 -23.91 -19.10
C ALA A 350 1.61 -22.37 -19.20
N LEU A 351 0.82 -21.72 -20.06
CA LEU A 351 0.78 -20.26 -20.18
C LEU A 351 0.34 -19.59 -18.86
N GLY A 352 -0.63 -20.18 -18.17
CA GLY A 352 -1.09 -19.70 -16.86
C GLY A 352 0.00 -19.76 -15.79
N ILE A 353 0.76 -20.85 -15.75
CA ILE A 353 1.88 -21.05 -14.81
C ILE A 353 2.98 -20.01 -15.05
N LEU A 354 3.42 -19.86 -16.31
CA LEU A 354 4.47 -18.89 -16.67
C LEU A 354 4.01 -17.44 -16.42
N GLY A 355 2.76 -17.12 -16.79
CA GLY A 355 2.17 -15.81 -16.53
C GLY A 355 2.13 -15.51 -15.03
N PHE A 356 1.67 -16.46 -14.21
CA PHE A 356 1.61 -16.29 -12.77
C PHE A 356 3.00 -16.16 -12.13
N PHE A 357 3.99 -16.95 -12.57
CA PHE A 357 5.37 -16.84 -12.10
C PHE A 357 5.92 -15.41 -12.29
N LEU A 358 5.77 -14.85 -13.49
CA LEU A 358 6.19 -13.46 -13.74
C LEU A 358 5.38 -12.46 -12.93
N PHE A 359 4.08 -12.72 -12.70
CA PHE A 359 3.25 -11.87 -11.85
C PHE A 359 3.79 -11.82 -10.40
N VAL A 360 4.18 -12.97 -9.83
CA VAL A 360 4.81 -13.00 -8.50
C VAL A 360 6.12 -12.23 -8.50
N LEU A 361 6.94 -12.33 -9.56
CA LEU A 361 8.18 -11.56 -9.70
C LEU A 361 7.94 -10.03 -9.69
N LEU A 362 6.87 -9.56 -10.33
CA LEU A 362 6.44 -8.15 -10.25
C LEU A 362 6.04 -7.75 -8.81
N GLY A 363 5.41 -8.66 -8.08
CA GLY A 363 5.06 -8.49 -6.67
C GLY A 363 6.28 -8.39 -5.76
N ILE A 364 7.25 -9.30 -5.92
CA ILE A 364 8.51 -9.31 -5.14
C ILE A 364 9.28 -8.00 -5.35
N THR A 365 9.40 -7.54 -6.59
CA THR A 365 10.07 -6.26 -6.90
C THR A 365 9.29 -5.02 -6.44
N SER A 366 8.03 -5.18 -6.00
CA SER A 366 7.24 -4.10 -5.39
C SER A 366 7.52 -3.90 -3.90
N LEU A 367 8.22 -4.85 -3.25
CA LEU A 367 8.66 -4.71 -1.86
C LEU A 367 9.66 -3.55 -1.74
N PRO A 368 9.52 -2.64 -0.76
CA PRO A 368 10.41 -1.49 -0.63
C PRO A 368 11.89 -1.86 -0.49
N SER A 369 12.20 -2.94 0.24
CA SER A 369 13.58 -3.44 0.41
C SER A 369 14.23 -3.85 -0.93
N VAL A 370 13.47 -4.52 -1.80
CA VAL A 370 13.92 -4.94 -3.13
C VAL A 370 13.97 -3.74 -4.08
N SER A 371 12.92 -2.92 -4.10
CA SER A 371 12.83 -1.74 -4.97
C SER A 371 13.94 -0.73 -4.72
N ASN A 372 14.39 -0.59 -3.48
CA ASN A 372 15.49 0.32 -3.12
C ASN A 372 16.89 -0.25 -3.45
N ALA A 373 17.00 -1.56 -3.67
CA ALA A 373 18.26 -2.23 -4.03
C ALA A 373 18.49 -2.31 -5.55
N VAL A 374 17.47 -1.98 -6.35
CA VAL A 374 17.46 -2.16 -7.81
C VAL A 374 17.53 -0.80 -8.49
N ASN A 375 18.37 -0.67 -9.51
CA ASN A 375 18.48 0.61 -10.23
C ASN A 375 17.26 0.84 -11.16
N TRP A 376 17.08 2.08 -11.64
CA TRP A 376 15.91 2.43 -12.45
C TRP A 376 15.80 1.64 -13.77
N ARG A 377 16.92 1.16 -14.35
CA ARG A 377 16.90 0.39 -15.60
C ARG A 377 16.39 -1.02 -15.36
N GLU A 378 16.91 -1.69 -14.34
CA GLU A 378 16.46 -3.01 -13.88
C GLU A 378 14.99 -2.97 -13.45
N PHE A 379 14.62 -1.96 -12.64
CA PHE A 379 13.24 -1.77 -12.19
C PHE A 379 12.30 -1.58 -13.39
N ARG A 380 12.69 -0.75 -14.37
CA ARG A 380 11.90 -0.56 -15.60
C ARG A 380 11.83 -1.82 -16.45
N PHE A 381 12.91 -2.61 -16.53
CA PHE A 381 12.89 -3.88 -17.26
C PHE A 381 11.86 -4.85 -16.65
N VAL A 382 11.89 -5.05 -15.33
CA VAL A 382 10.94 -5.93 -14.65
C VAL A 382 9.52 -5.36 -14.75
N GLN A 383 9.28 -4.15 -14.26
CA GLN A 383 7.94 -3.58 -14.14
C GLN A 383 7.26 -3.25 -15.48
N SER A 384 8.05 -2.99 -16.53
CA SER A 384 7.52 -2.68 -17.86
C SER A 384 7.65 -3.84 -18.83
N LYS A 385 8.87 -4.36 -19.09
CA LYS A 385 9.06 -5.38 -20.14
C LYS A 385 8.48 -6.72 -19.73
N LEU A 386 8.89 -7.23 -18.56
CA LEU A 386 8.30 -8.46 -18.01
C LEU A 386 6.83 -8.23 -17.65
N GLY A 387 6.46 -7.02 -17.25
CA GLY A 387 5.07 -6.61 -17.05
C GLY A 387 4.13 -6.84 -18.24
N TYR A 388 4.49 -6.33 -19.42
CA TYR A 388 3.71 -6.60 -20.64
C TYR A 388 3.76 -8.07 -21.04
N LEU A 389 4.88 -8.77 -20.81
CA LEU A 389 4.98 -10.21 -21.06
C LEU A 389 4.01 -11.01 -20.16
N THR A 390 3.89 -10.65 -18.88
CA THR A 390 2.88 -11.20 -17.96
C THR A 390 1.47 -10.98 -18.52
N LEU A 391 1.14 -9.76 -18.94
CA LEU A 391 -0.17 -9.46 -19.52
C LEU A 391 -0.45 -10.29 -20.78
N ILE A 392 0.55 -10.47 -21.67
CA ILE A 392 0.45 -11.32 -22.87
C ILE A 392 0.17 -12.77 -22.48
N LEU A 393 0.97 -13.36 -21.58
CA LEU A 393 0.83 -14.76 -21.17
C LEU A 393 -0.52 -15.02 -20.47
N CYS A 394 -0.95 -14.14 -19.58
CA CYS A 394 -2.25 -14.27 -18.89
C CYS A 394 -3.45 -14.07 -19.85
N THR A 395 -3.30 -13.19 -20.86
CA THR A 395 -4.33 -13.03 -21.91
C THR A 395 -4.38 -14.26 -22.80
N ALA A 396 -3.21 -14.77 -23.23
CA ALA A 396 -3.09 -15.98 -24.04
C ALA A 396 -3.63 -17.22 -23.32
N HIS A 397 -3.36 -17.37 -22.01
CA HIS A 397 -3.96 -18.38 -21.15
C HIS A 397 -5.49 -18.41 -21.29
N THR A 398 -6.14 -17.24 -21.22
CA THR A 398 -7.60 -17.13 -21.33
C THR A 398 -8.10 -17.35 -22.76
N LEU A 399 -7.37 -16.88 -23.77
CA LEU A 399 -7.71 -17.09 -25.19
C LEU A 399 -7.65 -18.57 -25.57
N VAL A 400 -6.58 -19.28 -25.19
CA VAL A 400 -6.41 -20.72 -25.47
C VAL A 400 -7.43 -21.54 -24.67
N TYR A 401 -7.74 -21.15 -23.43
CA TYR A 401 -8.84 -21.74 -22.66
C TYR A 401 -10.20 -21.60 -23.36
N GLY A 402 -10.48 -20.41 -23.94
CA GLY A 402 -11.68 -20.15 -24.71
C GLY A 402 -11.77 -21.00 -25.98
N GLY A 403 -10.65 -21.15 -26.70
CA GLY A 403 -10.52 -22.02 -27.88
C GLY A 403 -11.70 -21.92 -28.84
N LYS A 404 -12.21 -23.07 -29.30
CA LYS A 404 -13.39 -23.14 -30.19
C LYS A 404 -14.72 -22.72 -29.53
N ARG A 405 -14.75 -22.53 -28.20
CA ARG A 405 -15.96 -22.14 -27.45
C ARG A 405 -16.23 -20.64 -27.49
N PHE A 406 -15.28 -19.84 -27.97
CA PHE A 406 -15.35 -18.38 -28.00
C PHE A 406 -16.52 -17.86 -28.85
N LEU A 407 -16.82 -18.53 -29.96
CA LEU A 407 -17.80 -18.07 -30.97
C LEU A 407 -18.98 -19.02 -31.17
N SER A 408 -19.16 -20.02 -30.30
CA SER A 408 -20.26 -20.98 -30.45
C SER A 408 -21.59 -20.33 -30.02
N PRO A 409 -22.62 -20.26 -30.89
CA PRO A 409 -23.92 -19.68 -30.52
C PRO A 409 -24.57 -20.39 -29.32
N SER A 410 -24.30 -21.69 -29.14
CA SER A 410 -24.79 -22.50 -28.02
C SER A 410 -24.25 -22.09 -26.64
N ASN A 411 -23.24 -21.21 -26.58
CA ASN A 411 -22.63 -20.76 -25.33
C ASN A 411 -23.28 -19.47 -24.79
N LEU A 412 -24.14 -18.83 -25.59
CA LEU A 412 -24.92 -17.64 -25.21
C LEU A 412 -26.14 -18.07 -24.39
N ARG A 413 -26.24 -17.57 -23.16
CA ARG A 413 -27.40 -17.80 -22.28
C ARG A 413 -28.18 -16.49 -22.21
N TRP A 414 -29.39 -16.41 -22.75
CA TRP A 414 -30.14 -15.16 -22.93
C TRP A 414 -29.30 -14.05 -23.56
N TYR A 415 -28.61 -14.36 -24.67
CA TYR A 415 -27.71 -13.43 -25.38
C TYR A 415 -26.47 -12.98 -24.58
N LEU A 416 -26.29 -13.45 -23.35
CA LEU A 416 -25.12 -13.13 -22.53
C LEU A 416 -23.94 -14.08 -22.86
N PRO A 417 -22.79 -13.55 -23.31
CA PRO A 417 -21.61 -14.35 -23.63
C PRO A 417 -20.99 -14.96 -22.37
N ALA A 418 -20.03 -15.87 -22.56
CA ALA A 418 -19.25 -16.37 -21.43
C ALA A 418 -18.50 -15.24 -20.70
N ALA A 419 -18.49 -15.26 -19.36
CA ALA A 419 -17.94 -14.16 -18.57
C ALA A 419 -16.48 -13.81 -18.91
N TYR A 420 -15.67 -14.81 -19.28
CA TYR A 420 -14.27 -14.60 -19.67
C TYR A 420 -14.12 -13.78 -20.96
N VAL A 421 -15.13 -13.75 -21.84
CA VAL A 421 -15.12 -12.91 -23.06
C VAL A 421 -15.13 -11.43 -22.69
N LEU A 422 -15.92 -11.05 -21.69
CA LEU A 422 -15.94 -9.68 -21.15
C LEU A 422 -14.57 -9.30 -20.55
N GLY A 423 -13.96 -10.25 -19.83
CA GLY A 423 -12.63 -10.09 -19.24
C GLY A 423 -11.48 -9.91 -20.24
N LEU A 424 -11.68 -10.28 -21.51
CA LEU A 424 -10.67 -10.16 -22.56
C LEU A 424 -10.70 -8.79 -23.29
N ILE A 425 -11.76 -8.01 -23.15
CA ILE A 425 -11.91 -6.74 -23.88
C ILE A 425 -10.78 -5.76 -23.55
N ILE A 426 -10.57 -5.46 -22.26
CA ILE A 426 -9.56 -4.48 -21.82
C ILE A 426 -8.12 -4.97 -22.09
N PRO A 427 -7.72 -6.21 -21.72
CA PRO A 427 -6.38 -6.71 -22.01
C PRO A 427 -6.05 -6.71 -23.51
N CYS A 428 -6.95 -7.22 -24.35
CA CYS A 428 -6.72 -7.23 -25.80
C CYS A 428 -6.62 -5.81 -26.37
N THR A 429 -7.44 -4.88 -25.91
CA THR A 429 -7.36 -3.47 -26.31
C THR A 429 -6.01 -2.86 -25.96
N VAL A 430 -5.53 -3.07 -24.72
CA VAL A 430 -4.21 -2.59 -24.29
C VAL A 430 -3.09 -3.18 -25.15
N LEU A 431 -3.13 -4.48 -25.44
CA LEU A 431 -2.10 -5.15 -26.23
C LEU A 431 -2.10 -4.70 -27.69
N VAL A 432 -3.26 -4.53 -28.32
CA VAL A 432 -3.39 -4.04 -29.70
C VAL A 432 -2.83 -2.62 -29.81
N ILE A 433 -3.24 -1.71 -28.93
CA ILE A 433 -2.73 -0.34 -28.98
C ILE A 433 -1.23 -0.32 -28.66
N LYS A 434 -0.77 -1.12 -27.69
CA LYS A 434 0.66 -1.22 -27.38
C LYS A 434 1.48 -1.74 -28.55
N PHE A 435 0.95 -2.69 -29.33
CA PHE A 435 1.58 -3.19 -30.54
C PHE A 435 1.79 -2.08 -31.58
N VAL A 436 0.78 -1.23 -31.81
CA VAL A 436 0.91 -0.04 -32.68
C VAL A 436 2.01 0.90 -32.18
N LEU A 437 2.06 1.15 -30.86
CA LEU A 437 3.06 2.04 -30.26
C LEU A 437 4.50 1.49 -30.30
N ILE A 438 4.69 0.19 -30.53
CA ILE A 438 6.03 -0.44 -30.67
C ILE A 438 6.53 -0.36 -32.13
N MET A 439 5.64 -0.11 -33.10
CA MET A 439 6.06 -0.01 -34.50
C MET A 439 7.08 1.13 -34.69
N PRO A 440 8.19 0.91 -35.43
CA PRO A 440 9.28 1.89 -35.53
C PRO A 440 8.83 3.28 -35.98
N CYS A 441 7.81 3.38 -36.84
CA CYS A 441 7.25 4.65 -37.30
C CYS A 441 6.67 5.51 -36.16
N VAL A 442 6.14 4.88 -35.11
CA VAL A 442 5.56 5.54 -33.93
C VAL A 442 6.59 5.63 -32.79
N ASP A 443 7.30 4.54 -32.49
CA ASP A 443 8.23 4.46 -31.36
C ASP A 443 9.42 5.42 -31.52
N ASN A 444 9.95 5.60 -32.74
CA ASN A 444 11.03 6.56 -32.99
C ASN A 444 10.58 8.00 -32.69
N THR A 445 9.34 8.35 -33.00
CA THR A 445 8.78 9.67 -32.70
C THR A 445 8.53 9.85 -31.21
N LEU A 446 7.96 8.83 -30.54
CA LEU A 446 7.82 8.82 -29.09
C LEU A 446 9.16 8.97 -28.35
N THR A 447 10.20 8.28 -28.85
CA THR A 447 11.54 8.34 -28.27
C THR A 447 12.12 9.75 -28.37
N ARG A 448 12.00 10.40 -29.53
CA ARG A 448 12.40 11.81 -29.69
C ARG A 448 11.64 12.74 -28.74
N ILE A 449 10.31 12.60 -28.64
CA ILE A 449 9.50 13.41 -27.70
C ILE A 449 9.97 13.21 -26.26
N ARG A 450 10.26 11.98 -25.85
CA ARG A 450 10.76 11.67 -24.50
C ARG A 450 12.15 12.22 -24.23
N GLN A 451 12.97 12.39 -25.27
CA GLN A 451 14.27 13.07 -25.21
C GLN A 451 14.17 14.60 -25.18
N GLY A 452 12.97 15.18 -25.38
CA GLY A 452 12.74 16.63 -25.32
C GLY A 452 12.44 17.28 -26.67
N TRP A 453 12.15 16.50 -27.71
CA TRP A 453 11.69 17.03 -28.98
C TRP A 453 10.28 17.62 -28.88
N GLU A 454 10.09 18.81 -29.45
CA GLU A 454 8.80 19.47 -29.58
C GLU A 454 8.42 19.55 -31.07
N ARG A 455 7.19 19.16 -31.39
CA ARG A 455 6.68 19.30 -32.76
C ARG A 455 6.48 20.79 -33.04
N ASN A 456 7.23 21.33 -34.00
CA ASN A 456 7.08 22.72 -34.44
C ASN A 456 5.60 23.04 -34.72
N SER A 457 5.09 24.12 -34.12
CA SER A 457 3.70 24.59 -34.27
C SER A 457 3.37 25.20 -35.64
N LYS A 458 4.32 25.17 -36.58
CA LYS A 458 4.11 25.59 -37.97
C LYS A 458 3.60 24.41 -38.79
N HIS A 459 2.31 24.11 -38.67
CA HIS A 459 1.40 23.62 -39.72
C HIS A 459 0.03 23.33 -39.13
#